data_AF-A0A094IDV6-F1
#
_entry.id   AF-A0A094IDV6-F1
#
_cell.length_a   1.000
_cell.length_b   1.000
_cell.length_c   1.000
_cell.angle_alpha   90.00
_cell.angle_beta   90.00
_cell.angle_gamma   90.00
#
_symmetry.space_group_name_H-M   'P 1'
#
loop_
_entity.id
_entity.type
_entity.pdbx_description
1 polymer ?
#
loop_
_entity_poly.entity_id
_entity_poly.type
_entity_poly.pdbx_seq_one_letter_code
_entity_poly.pdbx_strand_id
1 'polypeptide(L)'
;MPLKNDESQVLLALQAMRQDPTLTAQTVGKLFDVDHQKLSRRKRGMQSRRDISANSLKLDKLEDQTIVQYILDLDSQGFPPQLSSVEDMANRLLAERNAQRIGT
;
A
#
# COMPACT_ATOMS: atom_id res chain seq x y z
N MET A 1 -13.15 -3.60 14.04
CA MET A 1 -14.03 -2.96 13.03
C MET A 1 -13.54 -3.36 11.65
N PRO A 2 -14.31 -4.06 10.81
CA PRO A 2 -13.85 -4.40 9.47
C PRO A 2 -13.75 -3.13 8.62
N LEU A 3 -12.62 -2.95 7.95
CA LEU A 3 -12.46 -1.89 6.95
C LEU A 3 -13.42 -2.20 5.79
N LYS A 4 -14.55 -1.48 5.70
CA LYS A 4 -15.42 -1.52 4.51
C LYS A 4 -14.55 -1.14 3.30
N ASN A 5 -14.34 -2.10 2.40
CA ASN A 5 -13.58 -1.87 1.17
C ASN A 5 -14.51 -1.25 0.12
N ASP A 6 -14.61 0.08 0.13
CA ASP A 6 -15.42 0.89 -0.77
C ASP A 6 -14.64 1.38 -2.01
N GLU A 7 -13.40 0.93 -2.21
CA GLU A 7 -12.56 1.36 -3.34
C GLU A 7 -13.17 1.03 -4.71
N SER A 8 -13.87 -0.11 -4.82
CA SER A 8 -14.59 -0.48 -6.05
C SER A 8 -15.66 0.56 -6.40
N GLN A 9 -16.43 1.01 -5.40
CA GLN A 9 -17.46 2.04 -5.59
C GLN A 9 -16.86 3.40 -5.92
N VAL A 10 -15.73 3.75 -5.29
CA VAL A 10 -14.97 4.96 -5.62
C VAL A 10 -14.53 4.96 -7.08
N LEU A 11 -14.02 3.83 -7.59
CA LEU A 11 -13.59 3.71 -8.98
C LEU A 11 -14.76 3.82 -9.97
N LEU A 12 -15.89 3.17 -9.67
CA LEU A 12 -17.12 3.27 -10.46
C LEU A 12 -17.68 4.71 -10.47
N ALA A 13 -17.73 5.36 -9.32
CA ALA A 13 -18.13 6.75 -9.17
C ALA A 13 -17.24 7.70 -9.99
N LEU A 14 -15.91 7.51 -9.95
CA LEU A 14 -14.97 8.30 -10.76
C LEU A 14 -15.11 8.03 -12.25
N GLN A 15 -15.49 6.82 -12.65
CA GLN A 15 -15.81 6.51 -14.04
C GLN A 15 -17.10 7.22 -14.48
N ALA A 16 -18.16 7.20 -13.67
CA ALA A 16 -19.40 7.92 -13.95
C ALA A 16 -19.17 9.44 -14.09
N MET A 17 -18.40 10.04 -13.19
CA MET A 17 -18.01 11.45 -13.26
C MET A 17 -17.14 11.80 -14.48
N ARG A 18 -16.42 10.82 -15.06
CA ARG A 18 -15.64 11.01 -16.29
C ARG A 18 -16.52 10.90 -17.54
N GLN A 19 -17.53 10.04 -17.51
CA GLN A 19 -18.48 9.86 -18.62
C GLN A 19 -19.44 11.04 -18.74
N ASP A 20 -19.89 11.59 -17.61
CA ASP A 20 -20.76 12.77 -17.57
C ASP A 20 -20.14 13.89 -16.71
N PRO A 21 -19.52 14.90 -17.34
CA PRO A 21 -18.90 16.03 -16.65
C PRO A 21 -19.88 16.92 -15.87
N THR A 22 -21.19 16.80 -16.11
CA THR A 22 -22.22 17.58 -15.39
C THR A 22 -22.45 17.04 -13.97
N LEU A 23 -22.07 15.78 -13.72
CA LEU A 23 -22.25 15.14 -12.43
C LEU A 23 -21.28 15.69 -11.38
N THR A 24 -21.86 16.15 -10.27
CA THR A 24 -21.09 16.63 -9.12
C THR A 24 -20.64 15.47 -8.24
N ALA A 25 -19.55 15.66 -7.47
CA ALA A 25 -19.10 14.66 -6.50
C ALA A 25 -20.17 14.35 -5.43
N GLN A 26 -21.06 15.31 -5.12
CA GLN A 26 -22.14 15.11 -4.15
C GLN A 26 -23.23 14.17 -4.69
N THR A 27 -23.69 14.39 -5.92
CA THR A 27 -24.73 13.57 -6.54
C THR A 27 -24.24 12.13 -6.74
N VAL A 28 -23.01 11.98 -7.24
CA VAL A 28 -22.38 10.67 -7.44
C VAL A 28 -22.07 9.99 -6.11
N GLY A 29 -21.57 10.72 -5.11
CA GLY A 29 -21.31 10.16 -3.79
C GLY A 29 -22.58 9.55 -3.17
N LYS A 30 -23.73 10.22 -3.28
CA LYS A 30 -25.02 9.69 -2.84
C LYS A 30 -25.46 8.45 -3.64
N LEU A 31 -25.26 8.44 -4.95
CA LEU A 31 -25.66 7.34 -5.83
C LEU A 31 -24.87 6.05 -5.56
N PHE A 32 -23.57 6.18 -5.27
CA PHE A 32 -22.65 5.05 -5.09
C PHE A 32 -22.35 4.71 -3.63
N ASP A 33 -23.00 5.36 -2.66
CA ASP A 33 -22.74 5.23 -1.22
C ASP A 33 -21.27 5.51 -0.84
N VAL A 34 -20.70 6.58 -1.40
CA VAL A 34 -19.32 7.02 -1.15
C VAL A 34 -19.30 8.47 -0.70
N ASP A 35 -18.43 8.81 0.26
CA ASP A 35 -18.24 10.20 0.65
C ASP A 35 -17.75 11.07 -0.54
N HIS A 36 -18.51 12.10 -0.87
CA HIS A 36 -18.17 13.11 -1.87
C HIS A 36 -16.79 13.76 -1.66
N GLN A 37 -16.33 13.91 -0.41
CA GLN A 37 -14.99 14.42 -0.12
C GLN A 37 -13.94 13.44 -0.60
N LYS A 38 -14.14 12.13 -0.37
CA LYS A 38 -13.26 11.07 -0.87
C LYS A 38 -13.19 11.10 -2.40
N LEU A 39 -14.33 11.24 -3.09
CA LEU A 39 -14.36 11.38 -4.56
C LEU A 39 -13.60 12.62 -5.05
N SER A 40 -13.82 13.78 -4.41
CA SER A 40 -13.13 15.03 -4.75
C SER A 40 -11.62 14.92 -4.58
N ARG A 41 -11.19 14.27 -3.50
CA ARG A 41 -9.79 13.96 -3.20
C ARG A 41 -9.17 13.07 -4.28
N ARG A 42 -9.86 12.00 -4.70
CA ARG A 42 -9.40 11.12 -5.79
C ARG A 42 -9.35 11.83 -7.14
N LYS A 43 -10.34 12.68 -7.45
CA LYS A 43 -10.35 13.49 -8.67
C LYS A 43 -9.13 14.43 -8.76
N ARG A 44 -8.61 14.90 -7.62
CA ARG A 44 -7.37 15.69 -7.54
C ARG A 44 -6.08 14.86 -7.61
N GLY A 45 -6.17 13.55 -7.82
CA GLY A 45 -5.01 12.67 -7.97
C GLY A 45 -4.51 12.06 -6.67
N MET A 46 -5.19 12.25 -5.53
CA MET A 46 -4.79 11.52 -4.31
C MET A 46 -5.13 10.05 -4.47
N GLN A 47 -4.15 9.18 -4.22
CA GLN A 47 -4.31 7.73 -4.30
C GLN A 47 -4.92 7.16 -3.00
N SER A 48 -5.31 5.88 -3.02
CA SER A 48 -5.74 5.23 -1.79
C SER A 48 -4.55 5.11 -0.86
N ARG A 49 -4.81 5.15 0.46
CA ARG A 49 -3.72 4.94 1.42
C ARG A 49 -3.05 3.57 1.24
N ARG A 50 -3.79 2.58 0.72
CA ARG A 50 -3.30 1.25 0.36
C ARG A 50 -2.33 1.24 -0.83
N ASP A 51 -2.46 2.21 -1.72
CA ASP A 51 -1.66 2.29 -2.95
C ASP A 51 -0.42 3.20 -2.77
N ILE A 52 -0.41 4.02 -1.71
CA ILE A 52 0.69 4.95 -1.40
C ILE A 52 1.75 4.21 -0.57
N SER A 53 3.02 4.35 -0.92
CA SER A 53 4.13 3.84 -0.12
C SER A 53 4.15 4.45 1.30
N ALA A 54 4.73 3.76 2.27
CA ALA A 54 4.91 4.36 3.59
C ALA A 54 6.04 5.40 3.53
N ASN A 55 5.84 6.57 4.15
CA ASN A 55 6.86 7.64 4.19
C ASN A 55 8.18 7.19 4.85
N SER A 56 8.11 6.17 5.70
CA SER A 56 9.26 5.59 6.42
C SER A 56 9.59 4.19 5.93
N LEU A 57 9.19 3.82 4.71
CA LEU A 57 9.60 2.57 4.09
C LEU A 57 11.12 2.61 3.90
N LYS A 58 11.83 1.82 4.69
CA LYS A 58 13.29 1.75 4.62
C LYS A 58 13.74 0.86 3.47
N LEU A 59 13.05 -0.24 3.19
CA LEU A 59 13.47 -1.19 2.16
C LEU A 59 12.85 -0.85 0.81
N ASP A 60 13.58 -1.08 -0.27
CA ASP A 60 13.01 -1.00 -1.61
C ASP A 60 12.23 -2.29 -1.95
N LYS A 61 11.51 -2.27 -3.07
CA LYS A 61 10.66 -3.40 -3.47
C LYS A 61 11.47 -4.68 -3.75
N LEU A 62 12.70 -4.55 -4.23
CA LEU A 62 13.57 -5.68 -4.54
C LEU A 62 14.17 -6.26 -3.25
N GLU A 63 14.58 -5.41 -2.33
CA GLU A 63 15.03 -5.78 -0.99
C GLU A 63 13.91 -6.49 -0.21
N ASP A 64 12.68 -5.96 -0.24
CA ASP A 64 11.50 -6.61 0.35
C ASP A 64 11.28 -8.01 -0.25
N GLN A 65 11.36 -8.15 -1.57
CA GLN A 65 11.24 -9.45 -2.25
C GLN A 65 12.36 -10.42 -1.84
N THR A 66 13.58 -9.91 -1.69
CA THR A 66 14.74 -10.70 -1.25
C THR A 66 14.53 -11.23 0.17
N ILE A 67 13.98 -10.41 1.07
CA ILE A 67 13.64 -10.84 2.43
C ILE A 67 12.52 -11.88 2.43
N VAL A 68 11.49 -11.70 1.60
CA VAL A 68 10.41 -12.70 1.46
C VAL A 68 10.98 -14.04 0.98
N GLN A 69 11.83 -14.01 -0.05
CA GLN A 69 12.47 -15.23 -0.54
C GLN A 69 13.33 -15.88 0.55
N TYR A 70 14.12 -15.09 1.28
CA TYR A 70 14.92 -15.59 2.40
C TYR A 70 14.05 -16.28 3.48
N ILE A 71 12.90 -15.72 3.83
CA ILE A 71 11.96 -16.33 4.79
C ILE A 71 11.41 -17.67 4.26
N LEU A 72 11.05 -17.72 2.98
CA LEU A 72 10.56 -18.95 2.34
C LEU A 72 11.66 -20.02 2.27
N ASP A 73 12.90 -19.62 2.01
CA ASP A 73 14.05 -20.51 1.97
C ASP A 73 14.34 -21.09 3.37
N LEU A 74 14.25 -20.29 4.43
CA LEU A 74 14.36 -20.76 5.81
C LEU A 74 13.30 -21.83 6.12
N ASP A 75 12.04 -21.55 5.81
CA ASP A 75 10.92 -22.47 6.03
C ASP A 75 11.10 -23.77 5.24
N SER A 76 11.54 -23.67 3.98
CA SER A 76 11.81 -24.85 3.13
C SER A 76 12.93 -25.75 3.67
N GLN A 77 13.89 -25.17 4.40
CA GLN A 77 14.97 -25.89 5.06
C GLN A 77 14.57 -26.47 6.44
N GLY A 78 13.32 -26.24 6.86
CA GLY A 78 12.82 -26.66 8.17
C GLY A 78 13.26 -25.75 9.31
N PHE A 79 13.81 -24.57 9.02
CA PHE A 79 14.15 -23.57 10.04
C PHE A 79 12.98 -22.59 10.20
N PRO A 80 12.39 -22.46 11.39
CA PRO A 80 11.34 -21.48 11.61
C PRO A 80 11.94 -20.07 11.45
N PRO A 81 11.34 -19.18 10.63
CA PRO A 81 11.84 -17.84 10.43
C PRO A 81 11.77 -17.03 11.74
N GLN A 82 12.92 -16.54 12.19
CA GLN A 82 13.04 -15.71 13.40
C GLN A 82 13.14 -14.23 13.04
N LEU A 83 12.54 -13.36 13.87
CA LEU A 83 12.62 -11.90 13.70
C LEU A 83 14.06 -11.40 13.64
N SER A 84 14.95 -11.94 14.49
CA SER A 84 16.38 -11.61 14.50
C SER A 84 17.06 -11.94 13.17
N SER A 85 16.81 -13.12 12.60
CA SER A 85 17.38 -13.52 11.31
C SER A 85 16.89 -12.64 10.16
N VAL A 86 15.60 -12.28 10.18
CA VAL A 86 15.01 -11.36 9.19
C VAL A 86 15.58 -9.95 9.34
N GLU A 87 15.73 -9.46 10.57
CA GLU A 87 16.35 -8.16 10.86
C GLU A 87 17.81 -8.13 10.42
N ASP A 88 18.57 -9.20 10.64
CA ASP A 88 19.95 -9.33 10.19
C ASP A 88 20.04 -9.29 8.66
N MET A 89 19.18 -10.00 7.95
CA MET A 89 19.12 -9.95 6.48
C MET A 89 18.79 -8.54 5.99
N ALA A 90 17.79 -7.89 6.58
CA ALA A 90 17.41 -6.54 6.21
C ALA A 90 18.52 -5.52 6.48
N ASN A 91 19.21 -5.63 7.62
CA ASN A 91 20.34 -4.78 7.96
C ASN A 91 21.55 -5.01 7.03
N ARG A 92 21.76 -6.24 6.53
CA ARG A 92 22.79 -6.52 5.51
C ARG A 92 22.50 -5.79 4.21
N LEU A 93 21.27 -5.90 3.69
CA LEU A 93 20.84 -5.20 2.47
C LEU A 93 20.99 -3.67 2.61
N LEU A 94 20.57 -3.13 3.76
CA LEU A 94 20.73 -1.70 4.04
C LEU A 94 22.20 -1.27 4.11
N ALA A 95 23.07 -2.10 4.71
CA ALA A 95 24.50 -1.82 4.79
C ALA A 95 25.17 -1.82 3.41
N GLU A 96 24.78 -2.71 2.50
CA GLU A 96 25.33 -2.79 1.13
C GLU A 96 25.17 -1.47 0.36
N ARG A 97 24.09 -0.73 0.62
CA ARG A 97 23.84 0.60 0.03
C ARG A 97 24.13 1.78 0.96
N ASN A 98 24.84 1.56 2.06
CA ASN A 98 25.17 2.57 3.07
C ASN A 98 23.96 3.29 3.69
N ALA A 99 22.84 2.57 3.89
CA ALA A 99 21.63 3.08 4.54
C ALA A 99 21.60 2.81 6.05
N GLN A 100 20.74 3.53 6.77
CA GLN A 100 20.55 3.39 8.21
C GLN A 100 19.88 2.05 8.57
N ARG A 101 20.32 1.41 9.65
CA ARG A 101 19.77 0.14 10.17
C ARG A 101 18.29 0.24 10.53
N ILE A 102 17.62 -0.91 10.54
CA ILE A 102 16.26 -1.05 11.09
C ILE A 102 16.30 -0.97 12.62
N GLY A 103 15.22 -0.53 13.26
CA GLY A 103 15.09 -0.51 14.72
C GLY A 103 15.78 0.64 15.45
N THR A 104 16.46 1.54 14.73
CA THR A 104 17.05 2.79 15.25
C THR A 104 16.04 3.91 15.36
#